data_AF-A0A2N2KYT6-F1
#
_entry.id   AF-A0A2N2KYT6-F1
#
_cell.length_a   1.000
_cell.length_b   1.000
_cell.length_c   1.000
_cell.angle_alpha   90.00
_cell.angle_beta   90.00
_cell.angle_gamma   90.00
#
_symmetry.space_group_name_H-M   'P 1'
#
loop_
_entity.id
_entity.type
_entity.pdbx_description
1 polymer ?
#
loop_
_entity_poly.entity_id
_entity_poly.type
_entity_poly.pdbx_seq_one_letter_code
_entity_poly.pdbx_strand_id
1 'polypeptide(L)'
;MEETLKAERSKLRLVSEGIIKIFFGAWNGIQVFVYPTLILYMLDSVSLVYWFSNLLTIKQYHLPLSLFLLILFYMGFLIVKFYSFSLERRDPDLRRKDLVRFLLELHKGLLLILFVAIMIFVLSSFLSYFYQIQVPQKRIYAHLFQYISLTLMMFYYIQSVWTKPFKNRRISYSRCIDYMIIFARKNIATVLKFTGFIALVIFSSVKLYHLMFTYAVNPAVSFVSSAFGIDLRLKLIDAGSSIDIFYNVMMIVISFFISNLLFYPIVALGQYLINRFHPIKLKVANAETKTQDS
;
A
#
# COMPACT_ATOMS: atom_id res chain seq x y z
N MET A 1 32.68 -6.81 -24.09
CA MET A 1 31.59 -5.83 -24.32
C MET A 1 30.22 -6.39 -23.93
N GLU A 2 29.90 -7.64 -24.23
CA GLU A 2 28.61 -8.25 -23.84
C GLU A 2 28.50 -8.55 -22.32
N GLU A 3 29.61 -8.95 -21.68
CA GLU A 3 29.66 -9.19 -20.23
C GLU A 3 29.57 -7.89 -19.41
N THR A 4 30.19 -6.80 -19.89
CA THR A 4 30.10 -5.47 -19.27
C THR A 4 28.67 -4.93 -19.35
N LEU A 5 27.98 -5.11 -20.50
CA LEU A 5 26.57 -4.77 -20.66
C LEU A 5 25.64 -5.61 -19.77
N LYS A 6 25.92 -6.91 -19.59
CA LYS A 6 25.16 -7.78 -18.67
C LYS A 6 25.36 -7.36 -17.21
N ALA A 7 26.58 -7.02 -16.81
CA ALA A 7 26.88 -6.53 -15.47
C ALA A 7 26.20 -5.19 -15.19
N GLU A 8 26.22 -4.25 -16.13
CA GLU A 8 25.56 -2.95 -15.98
C GLU A 8 24.03 -3.07 -15.91
N ARG A 9 23.42 -3.91 -16.76
CA ARG A 9 21.99 -4.24 -16.67
C ARG A 9 21.62 -4.89 -15.33
N SER A 10 22.50 -5.73 -14.78
CA SER A 10 22.28 -6.35 -13.47
C SER A 10 22.30 -5.33 -12.33
N LYS A 11 23.21 -4.35 -12.37
CA LYS A 11 23.30 -3.26 -11.38
C LYS A 11 22.08 -2.34 -11.45
N LEU A 12 21.68 -1.90 -12.65
CA LEU A 12 20.49 -1.07 -12.86
C LEU A 12 19.22 -1.78 -12.38
N ARG A 13 19.14 -3.10 -12.59
CA ARG A 13 18.06 -3.92 -12.08
C ARG A 13 18.06 -3.97 -10.54
N LEU A 14 19.21 -4.19 -9.90
CA LEU A 14 19.29 -4.19 -8.43
C LEU A 14 18.88 -2.84 -7.81
N VAL A 15 19.31 -1.73 -8.43
CA VAL A 15 18.93 -0.38 -7.97
C VAL A 15 17.43 -0.14 -8.11
N SER A 16 16.85 -0.45 -9.27
CA SER A 16 15.40 -0.26 -9.50
C SER A 16 14.56 -1.18 -8.60
N GLU A 17 14.97 -2.43 -8.40
CA GLU A 17 14.33 -3.34 -7.44
C GLU A 17 14.44 -2.82 -5.99
N GLY A 18 15.56 -2.18 -5.63
CA GLY A 18 15.75 -1.52 -4.34
C GLY A 18 14.81 -0.34 -4.13
N ILE A 19 14.73 0.56 -5.11
CA ILE A 19 13.82 1.73 -5.08
C ILE A 19 12.36 1.27 -4.95
N ILE A 20 11.94 0.28 -5.74
CA ILE A 20 10.58 -0.27 -5.65
C ILE A 20 10.32 -0.85 -4.26
N LYS A 21 11.28 -1.55 -3.66
CA LYS A 21 11.14 -2.07 -2.29
C LYS A 21 11.05 -0.98 -1.24
N ILE A 22 11.74 0.15 -1.42
CA ILE A 22 11.67 1.27 -0.48
C ILE A 22 10.27 1.87 -0.51
N PHE A 23 9.75 2.23 -1.69
CA PHE A 23 8.46 2.91 -1.80
C PHE A 23 7.25 1.97 -1.70
N PHE A 24 7.36 0.73 -2.17
CA PHE A 24 6.25 -0.21 -2.34
C PHE A 24 6.49 -1.58 -1.70
N GLY A 25 7.62 -1.83 -1.05
CA GLY A 25 7.88 -3.12 -0.40
C GLY A 25 6.96 -3.38 0.79
N ALA A 26 6.83 -4.65 1.18
CA ALA A 26 6.21 -5.03 2.45
C ALA A 26 4.76 -4.49 2.62
N TRP A 27 4.40 -4.01 3.81
CA TRP A 27 3.17 -3.27 4.08
C TRP A 27 3.36 -1.75 3.98
N ASN A 28 4.40 -1.25 3.28
CA ASN A 28 4.56 0.18 3.08
C ASN A 28 3.34 0.80 2.37
N GLY A 29 2.86 1.95 2.82
CA GLY A 29 1.60 2.57 2.40
C GLY A 29 0.39 2.22 3.28
N ILE A 30 0.48 1.22 4.16
CA ILE A 30 -0.64 0.87 5.07
C ILE A 30 -0.98 1.99 6.05
N GLN A 31 0.03 2.78 6.43
CA GLN A 31 -0.10 3.88 7.38
C GLN A 31 -1.14 4.90 6.93
N VAL A 32 -1.26 5.12 5.62
CA VAL A 32 -2.24 6.04 5.03
C VAL A 32 -3.68 5.54 5.20
N PHE A 33 -3.91 4.24 5.13
CA PHE A 33 -5.26 3.69 5.28
C PHE A 33 -5.68 3.59 6.75
N VAL A 34 -4.72 3.40 7.66
CA VAL A 34 -4.97 3.38 9.10
C VAL A 34 -5.14 4.80 9.66
N TYR A 35 -4.27 5.73 9.26
CA TYR A 35 -4.35 7.16 9.59
C TYR A 35 -4.17 8.01 8.33
N PRO A 36 -5.27 8.35 7.63
CA PRO A 36 -5.23 9.21 6.44
C PRO A 36 -4.59 10.58 6.68
N THR A 37 -4.65 11.06 7.91
CA THR A 37 -4.02 12.31 8.36
C THR A 37 -2.49 12.32 8.17
N LEU A 38 -1.86 11.16 8.06
CA LEU A 38 -0.40 11.06 7.85
C LEU A 38 0.07 11.55 6.48
N ILE A 39 -0.79 11.53 5.45
CA ILE A 39 -0.48 12.20 4.17
C ILE A 39 -0.51 13.72 4.35
N LEU A 40 -1.44 14.19 5.19
CA LEU A 40 -1.73 15.62 5.34
C LEU A 40 -0.59 16.35 6.06
N TYR A 41 0.21 15.67 6.90
CA TYR A 41 1.30 16.33 7.63
C TYR A 41 2.39 16.91 6.74
N MET A 42 2.58 16.38 5.54
CA MET A 42 3.55 16.90 4.57
C MET A 42 2.97 17.99 3.67
N LEU A 43 1.65 18.18 3.69
CA LEU A 43 0.97 19.24 2.96
C LEU A 43 0.78 20.45 3.87
N ASP A 44 0.83 21.65 3.30
CA ASP A 44 0.46 22.85 4.04
C ASP A 44 -1.06 22.85 4.31
N SER A 45 -1.44 22.93 5.59
CA SER A 45 -2.83 22.81 6.03
C SER A 45 -3.72 23.94 5.50
N VAL A 46 -3.17 25.16 5.36
CA VAL A 46 -3.94 26.31 4.88
C VAL A 46 -4.23 26.13 3.39
N SER A 47 -3.20 25.80 2.60
CA SER A 47 -3.37 25.51 1.17
C SER A 47 -4.33 24.35 0.90
N LEU A 48 -4.33 23.32 1.75
CA LEU A 48 -5.21 22.17 1.62
C LEU A 48 -6.67 22.52 1.88
N VAL A 49 -6.94 23.26 2.95
CA VAL A 49 -8.31 23.72 3.26
C VAL A 49 -8.81 24.62 2.14
N TYR A 50 -7.99 25.56 1.69
CA TYR A 50 -8.35 26.48 0.62
C TYR A 50 -8.65 25.73 -0.68
N TRP A 51 -7.80 24.79 -1.08
CA TRP A 51 -8.01 23.94 -2.25
C TRP A 51 -9.31 23.14 -2.14
N PHE A 52 -9.52 22.41 -1.04
CA PHE A 52 -10.74 21.61 -0.84
C PHE A 52 -12.00 22.47 -0.84
N SER A 53 -11.98 23.62 -0.17
CA SER A 53 -13.10 24.56 -0.14
C SER A 53 -13.41 25.05 -1.55
N ASN A 54 -12.41 25.52 -2.30
CA ASN A 54 -12.59 26.00 -3.67
C ASN A 54 -13.16 24.91 -4.60
N LEU A 55 -12.68 23.68 -4.45
CA LEU A 55 -13.12 22.52 -5.23
C LEU A 55 -14.56 22.10 -4.92
N LEU A 56 -15.00 22.22 -3.66
CA LEU A 56 -16.34 21.86 -3.23
C LEU A 56 -17.39 22.96 -3.46
N THR A 57 -16.99 24.24 -3.50
CA THR A 57 -17.93 25.37 -3.60
C THR A 57 -17.96 26.00 -4.98
N ILE A 58 -16.81 26.45 -5.50
CA ILE A 58 -16.73 27.27 -6.71
C ILE A 58 -16.49 26.41 -7.95
N LYS A 59 -15.71 25.33 -7.80
CA LYS A 59 -15.16 24.53 -8.91
C LYS A 59 -15.63 23.08 -8.87
N GLN A 60 -16.90 22.86 -8.52
CA GLN A 60 -17.47 21.51 -8.35
C GLN A 60 -17.34 20.63 -9.60
N TYR A 61 -17.35 21.21 -10.80
CA TYR A 61 -17.18 20.50 -12.08
C TYR A 61 -15.81 19.82 -12.23
N HIS A 62 -14.81 20.27 -11.45
CA HIS A 62 -13.46 19.71 -11.43
C HIS A 62 -13.28 18.57 -10.41
N LEU A 63 -14.26 18.35 -9.53
CA LEU A 63 -14.27 17.26 -8.54
C LEU A 63 -14.17 15.86 -9.18
N PRO A 64 -14.97 15.51 -10.21
CA PRO A 64 -14.87 14.19 -10.82
C PRO A 64 -13.48 13.90 -11.39
N LEU A 65 -12.83 14.91 -11.98
CA LEU A 65 -11.49 14.77 -12.54
C LEU A 65 -10.45 14.51 -11.44
N SER A 66 -10.49 15.26 -10.34
CA SER A 66 -9.58 15.06 -9.20
C SER A 66 -9.72 13.66 -8.59
N LEU A 67 -10.95 13.18 -8.42
CA LEU A 67 -11.24 11.84 -7.91
C LEU A 67 -10.78 10.76 -8.89
N PHE A 68 -11.02 10.94 -10.19
CA PHE A 68 -10.56 10.01 -11.21
C PHE A 68 -9.04 9.87 -11.20
N LEU A 69 -8.29 10.98 -11.13
CA LEU A 69 -6.83 10.95 -11.08
C LEU A 69 -6.30 10.27 -9.80
N LEU A 70 -6.93 10.53 -8.65
CA LEU A 70 -6.57 9.86 -7.38
C LEU A 70 -6.85 8.35 -7.42
N ILE A 71 -7.98 7.94 -8.00
CA ILE A 71 -8.32 6.52 -8.19
C ILE A 71 -7.33 5.87 -9.15
N LEU A 72 -7.01 6.52 -10.27
CA LEU A 72 -6.04 6.03 -11.25
C LEU A 72 -4.66 5.82 -10.59
N PHE A 73 -4.21 6.79 -9.78
CA PHE A 73 -3.00 6.67 -9.01
C PHE A 73 -3.06 5.51 -8.01
N TYR A 74 -4.16 5.38 -7.26
CA TYR A 74 -4.35 4.29 -6.30
C TYR A 74 -4.30 2.91 -6.98
N MET A 75 -4.93 2.77 -8.16
CA MET A 75 -4.89 1.55 -8.96
C MET A 75 -3.46 1.25 -9.43
N GLY A 76 -2.75 2.25 -9.94
CA GLY A 76 -1.33 2.13 -10.30
C GLY A 76 -0.47 1.70 -9.10
N PHE A 77 -0.71 2.31 -7.94
CA PHE A 77 -0.03 1.96 -6.69
C PHE A 77 -0.27 0.49 -6.32
N LEU A 78 -1.51 -0.01 -6.36
CA LEU A 78 -1.81 -1.42 -6.08
C LEU A 78 -1.11 -2.39 -7.04
N ILE A 79 -1.06 -2.06 -8.33
CA ILE A 79 -0.36 -2.88 -9.33
C ILE A 79 1.14 -2.94 -9.04
N VAL A 80 1.78 -1.79 -8.80
CA VAL A 80 3.22 -1.73 -8.48
C VAL A 80 3.50 -2.39 -7.12
N LYS A 81 2.60 -2.24 -6.14
CA LYS A 81 2.65 -2.91 -4.84
C LYS A 81 2.68 -4.43 -4.99
N PHE A 82 1.76 -4.97 -5.79
CA PHE A 82 1.72 -6.41 -6.02
C PHE A 82 2.92 -6.91 -6.83
N TYR A 83 3.38 -6.12 -7.81
CA TYR A 83 4.63 -6.39 -8.52
C TYR A 83 5.81 -6.47 -7.54
N SER A 84 5.87 -5.58 -6.54
CA SER A 84 6.88 -5.62 -5.48
C SER A 84 6.85 -6.91 -4.65
N PHE A 85 5.68 -7.52 -4.42
CA PHE A 85 5.62 -8.83 -3.76
C PHE A 85 6.07 -9.98 -4.67
N SER A 86 5.84 -9.84 -5.97
CA SER A 86 6.19 -10.84 -6.98
C SER A 86 7.68 -10.81 -7.33
N LEU A 87 8.36 -9.69 -7.06
CA LEU A 87 9.80 -9.50 -7.23
C LEU A 87 10.66 -10.50 -6.43
N GLU A 88 10.13 -11.04 -5.33
CA GLU A 88 10.82 -12.08 -4.54
C GLU A 88 10.98 -13.42 -5.30
N ARG A 89 10.28 -13.62 -6.43
CA ARG A 89 10.43 -14.82 -7.27
C ARG A 89 11.64 -14.73 -8.17
N ARG A 90 12.47 -15.78 -8.18
CA ARG A 90 13.60 -15.92 -9.11
C ARG A 90 13.15 -16.19 -10.55
N ASP A 91 12.01 -16.83 -10.76
CA ASP A 91 11.49 -17.20 -12.08
C ASP A 91 10.60 -16.09 -12.68
N PRO A 92 10.95 -15.54 -13.87
CA PRO A 92 10.22 -14.45 -14.50
C PRO A 92 8.87 -14.88 -15.10
N ASP A 93 8.71 -16.12 -15.57
CA ASP A 93 7.47 -16.58 -16.21
C ASP A 93 6.39 -16.82 -15.17
N LEU A 94 6.77 -17.40 -14.04
CA LEU A 94 5.90 -17.54 -12.88
C LEU A 94 5.49 -16.18 -12.30
N ARG A 95 6.38 -15.17 -12.37
CA ARG A 95 6.09 -13.80 -11.94
C ARG A 95 5.02 -13.15 -12.82
N ARG A 96 5.12 -13.30 -14.14
CA ARG A 96 4.14 -12.75 -15.09
C ARG A 96 2.77 -13.39 -14.92
N LYS A 97 2.72 -14.73 -14.76
CA LYS A 97 1.46 -15.46 -14.54
C LYS A 97 0.75 -15.03 -13.26
N ASP A 98 1.48 -14.85 -12.17
CA ASP A 98 0.92 -14.36 -10.91
C ASP A 98 0.38 -12.93 -11.05
N LEU A 99 1.11 -12.05 -11.75
CA LEU A 99 0.67 -10.67 -11.98
C LEU A 99 -0.63 -10.62 -12.79
N VAL A 100 -0.73 -11.38 -13.88
CA VAL A 100 -1.97 -11.45 -14.67
C VAL A 100 -3.13 -11.97 -13.84
N ARG A 101 -2.91 -13.00 -13.00
CA ARG A 101 -3.94 -13.51 -12.10
C ARG A 101 -4.40 -12.43 -11.11
N PHE A 102 -3.47 -11.69 -10.51
CA PHE A 102 -3.80 -10.59 -9.61
C PHE A 102 -4.58 -9.48 -10.32
N LEU A 103 -4.19 -9.09 -11.54
CA LEU A 103 -4.96 -8.10 -12.30
C LEU A 103 -6.40 -8.58 -12.53
N LEU A 104 -6.60 -9.85 -12.90
CA LEU A 104 -7.92 -10.42 -13.08
C LEU A 104 -8.74 -10.41 -11.78
N GLU A 105 -8.13 -10.79 -10.66
CA GLU A 105 -8.79 -10.77 -9.34
C GLU A 105 -9.11 -9.34 -8.87
N LEU A 106 -8.21 -8.39 -9.14
CA LEU A 106 -8.43 -6.97 -8.86
C LEU A 106 -9.61 -6.41 -9.64
N HIS A 107 -9.71 -6.71 -10.95
CA HIS A 107 -10.85 -6.29 -11.77
C HIS A 107 -12.16 -6.92 -11.29
N LYS A 108 -12.16 -8.21 -10.94
CA LYS A 108 -13.34 -8.86 -10.35
C LYS A 108 -13.73 -8.23 -9.03
N GLY A 109 -12.77 -7.89 -8.18
CA GLY A 109 -13.00 -7.19 -6.92
C GLY A 109 -13.57 -5.79 -7.11
N LEU A 110 -13.03 -5.01 -8.05
CA LEU A 110 -13.55 -3.69 -8.40
C LEU A 110 -15.00 -3.78 -8.91
N LEU A 111 -15.30 -4.75 -9.77
CA LEU A 111 -16.65 -4.96 -10.28
C LEU A 111 -17.63 -5.28 -9.13
N LEU A 112 -17.23 -6.15 -8.20
CA LEU A 112 -18.02 -6.47 -7.01
C LEU A 112 -18.29 -5.23 -6.15
N ILE A 113 -17.25 -4.41 -5.90
CA ILE A 113 -17.38 -3.16 -5.13
C ILE A 113 -18.35 -2.20 -5.83
N LEU A 114 -18.26 -2.09 -7.16
CA LEU A 114 -19.17 -1.26 -7.96
C LEU A 114 -20.63 -1.74 -7.82
N PHE A 115 -20.88 -3.06 -7.91
CA PHE A 115 -22.21 -3.63 -7.68
C PHE A 115 -22.74 -3.31 -6.27
N VAL A 116 -21.90 -3.46 -5.24
CA VAL A 116 -22.28 -3.13 -3.86
C VAL A 116 -22.60 -1.63 -3.72
N ALA A 117 -21.81 -0.75 -4.34
CA ALA A 117 -22.05 0.69 -4.32
C ALA A 117 -23.37 1.06 -5.02
N ILE A 118 -23.67 0.44 -6.16
CA ILE A 118 -24.95 0.61 -6.86
C ILE A 118 -26.12 0.14 -5.98
N MET A 119 -25.98 -1.00 -5.32
CA MET A 119 -27.03 -1.52 -4.41
C MET A 119 -27.27 -0.59 -3.22
N ILE A 120 -26.21 -0.04 -2.61
CA ILE A 120 -26.34 0.95 -1.52
C ILE A 120 -27.03 2.22 -2.03
N PHE A 121 -26.67 2.69 -3.23
CA PHE A 121 -27.29 3.86 -3.84
C PHE A 121 -28.78 3.65 -4.12
N VAL A 122 -29.16 2.50 -4.68
CA VAL A 122 -30.55 2.12 -4.95
C VAL A 122 -31.34 2.02 -3.64
N LEU A 123 -30.80 1.32 -2.64
CA LEU A 123 -31.43 1.19 -1.32
C LEU A 123 -31.62 2.55 -0.65
N SER A 124 -30.62 3.42 -0.71
CA SER A 124 -30.73 4.76 -0.14
C SER A 124 -31.72 5.63 -0.89
N SER A 125 -31.81 5.52 -2.22
CA SER A 125 -32.82 6.23 -3.01
C SER A 125 -34.23 5.75 -2.68
N PHE A 126 -34.41 4.44 -2.51
CA PHE A 126 -35.66 3.83 -2.08
C PHE A 126 -36.08 4.31 -0.67
N LEU A 127 -35.16 4.27 0.30
CA LEU A 127 -35.41 4.74 1.66
C LEU A 127 -35.73 6.24 1.72
N SER A 128 -35.03 7.05 0.92
CA SER A 128 -35.30 8.48 0.84
C SER A 128 -36.65 8.77 0.20
N TYR A 129 -37.07 8.01 -0.81
CA TYR A 129 -38.32 8.24 -1.52
C TYR A 129 -39.54 7.77 -0.72
N PHE A 130 -39.51 6.55 -0.18
CA PHE A 130 -40.67 5.96 0.50
C PHE A 130 -40.76 6.29 1.99
N TYR A 131 -39.62 6.48 2.65
CA TYR A 131 -39.57 6.64 4.12
C TYR A 131 -38.99 7.98 4.56
N GLN A 132 -38.57 8.84 3.62
CA GLN A 132 -37.87 10.10 3.90
C GLN A 132 -36.60 9.93 4.78
N ILE A 133 -36.03 8.71 4.81
CA ILE A 133 -34.82 8.41 5.57
C ILE A 133 -33.60 8.84 4.76
N GLN A 134 -32.88 9.84 5.25
CA GLN A 134 -31.63 10.31 4.63
C GLN A 134 -30.44 9.47 5.10
N VAL A 135 -29.98 8.55 4.23
CA VAL A 135 -28.78 7.75 4.50
C VAL A 135 -27.53 8.57 4.15
N PRO A 136 -26.52 8.66 5.04
CA PRO A 136 -25.30 9.44 4.79
C PRO A 136 -24.34 8.70 3.83
N GLN A 137 -24.75 8.52 2.57
CA GLN A 137 -24.02 7.76 1.55
C GLN A 137 -22.53 8.12 1.46
N LYS A 138 -22.22 9.42 1.50
CA LYS A 138 -20.83 9.93 1.39
C LYS A 138 -19.91 9.38 2.49
N ARG A 139 -20.39 9.33 3.75
CA ARG A 139 -19.62 8.79 4.88
C ARG A 139 -19.48 7.27 4.77
N ILE A 140 -20.55 6.59 4.37
CA ILE A 140 -20.56 5.14 4.19
C ILE A 140 -19.52 4.74 3.13
N TYR A 141 -19.52 5.38 1.95
CA TYR A 141 -18.56 5.07 0.90
C TYR A 141 -17.12 5.36 1.31
N ALA A 142 -16.87 6.47 2.02
CA ALA A 142 -15.52 6.80 2.51
C ALA A 142 -14.97 5.73 3.46
N HIS A 143 -15.76 5.33 4.47
CA HIS A 143 -15.37 4.29 5.41
C HIS A 143 -15.25 2.92 4.76
N LEU A 144 -16.18 2.57 3.87
CA LEU A 144 -16.18 1.28 3.17
C LEU A 144 -14.95 1.16 2.27
N PHE A 145 -14.59 2.23 1.55
CA PHE A 145 -13.34 2.28 0.77
C PHE A 145 -12.11 2.12 1.67
N GLN A 146 -12.06 2.80 2.82
CA GLN A 146 -10.96 2.71 3.77
C GLN A 146 -10.81 1.27 4.31
N TYR A 147 -11.89 0.66 4.81
CA TYR A 147 -11.88 -0.68 5.38
C TYR A 147 -11.55 -1.75 4.34
N ILE A 148 -12.10 -1.65 3.13
CA ILE A 148 -11.77 -2.59 2.05
C ILE A 148 -10.29 -2.48 1.68
N SER A 149 -9.78 -1.27 1.49
CA SER A 149 -8.38 -1.05 1.11
C SER A 149 -7.41 -1.56 2.18
N LEU A 150 -7.71 -1.27 3.46
CA LEU A 150 -6.94 -1.78 4.59
C LEU A 150 -6.97 -3.32 4.65
N THR A 151 -8.16 -3.91 4.53
CA THR A 151 -8.35 -5.37 4.58
C THR A 151 -7.61 -6.05 3.43
N LEU A 152 -7.72 -5.51 2.21
CA LEU A 152 -7.06 -6.03 1.03
C LEU A 152 -5.54 -6.01 1.20
N MET A 153 -4.98 -4.88 1.66
CA MET A 153 -3.55 -4.72 1.87
C MET A 153 -3.03 -5.67 2.97
N MET A 154 -3.76 -5.78 4.08
CA MET A 154 -3.45 -6.72 5.16
C MET A 154 -3.50 -8.18 4.68
N PHE A 155 -4.56 -8.54 3.97
CA PHE A 155 -4.76 -9.89 3.45
C PHE A 155 -3.62 -10.32 2.54
N TYR A 156 -3.30 -9.53 1.51
CA TYR A 156 -2.20 -9.84 0.60
C TYR A 156 -0.85 -9.85 1.28
N TYR A 157 -0.63 -8.94 2.25
CA TYR A 157 0.62 -8.91 2.98
C TYR A 157 0.79 -10.15 3.87
N ILE A 158 -0.21 -10.50 4.68
CA ILE A 158 -0.20 -11.69 5.54
C ILE A 158 0.01 -12.94 4.68
N GLN A 159 -0.73 -13.07 3.58
CA GLN A 159 -0.57 -14.18 2.63
C GLN A 159 0.85 -14.22 2.05
N SER A 160 1.43 -13.07 1.70
CA SER A 160 2.80 -12.99 1.19
C SER A 160 3.82 -13.46 2.22
N VAL A 161 3.68 -13.09 3.50
CA VAL A 161 4.55 -13.54 4.60
C VAL A 161 4.49 -15.05 4.76
N TRP A 162 3.29 -15.61 4.86
CA TRP A 162 3.10 -17.05 5.05
C TRP A 162 3.60 -17.88 3.86
N THR A 163 3.48 -17.35 2.64
CA THR A 163 3.94 -18.03 1.42
C THR A 163 5.44 -17.83 1.15
N LYS A 164 6.07 -16.82 1.75
CA LYS A 164 7.51 -16.51 1.63
C LYS A 164 8.44 -17.72 1.78
N PRO A 165 8.34 -18.57 2.82
CA PRO A 165 9.22 -19.74 2.96
C PRO A 165 9.10 -20.73 1.79
N PHE A 166 7.89 -20.88 1.21
CA PHE A 166 7.63 -21.81 0.12
C PHE A 166 8.02 -21.23 -1.26
N LYS A 167 7.89 -19.91 -1.46
CA LYS A 167 8.30 -19.22 -2.70
C LYS A 167 9.79 -19.43 -3.04
N ASN A 168 10.64 -19.58 -2.03
CA ASN A 168 12.08 -19.84 -2.21
C ASN A 168 12.40 -21.19 -2.86
N ARG A 169 11.43 -22.12 -2.95
CA ARG A 169 11.61 -23.47 -3.51
C ARG A 169 11.11 -23.62 -4.96
N ARG A 170 10.90 -22.52 -5.69
CA ARG A 170 10.35 -22.49 -7.08
C ARG A 170 8.96 -23.16 -7.23
N ILE A 171 8.18 -23.22 -6.16
CA ILE A 171 6.82 -23.78 -6.18
C ILE A 171 5.84 -22.73 -6.75
N SER A 172 4.85 -23.17 -7.53
CA SER A 172 3.81 -22.29 -8.08
C SER A 172 2.97 -21.64 -6.97
N TYR A 173 2.41 -20.46 -7.23
CA TYR A 173 1.69 -19.68 -6.19
C TYR A 173 0.51 -20.46 -5.60
N SER A 174 -0.24 -21.13 -6.46
CA SER A 174 -1.37 -21.98 -6.06
C SER A 174 -0.93 -23.05 -5.06
N ARG A 175 0.15 -23.78 -5.36
CA ARG A 175 0.66 -24.84 -4.48
C ARG A 175 1.20 -24.28 -3.16
N CYS A 176 1.83 -23.11 -3.16
CA CYS A 176 2.26 -22.45 -1.91
C CYS A 176 1.08 -22.14 -0.98
N ILE A 177 -0.06 -21.73 -1.55
CA ILE A 177 -1.29 -21.51 -0.78
C ILE A 177 -1.82 -22.85 -0.24
N ASP A 178 -1.84 -23.90 -1.05
CA ASP A 178 -2.31 -25.22 -0.61
C ASP A 178 -1.48 -25.74 0.57
N TYR A 179 -0.15 -25.64 0.49
CA TYR A 179 0.74 -25.99 1.60
C TYR A 179 0.50 -25.15 2.85
N MET A 180 0.25 -23.84 2.70
CA MET A 180 -0.12 -22.97 3.81
C MET A 180 -1.45 -23.43 4.45
N ILE A 181 -2.48 -23.75 3.65
CA ILE A 181 -3.79 -24.19 4.15
C ILE A 181 -3.65 -25.52 4.90
N ILE A 182 -2.90 -26.47 4.35
CA ILE A 182 -2.63 -27.76 5.01
C ILE A 182 -1.91 -27.55 6.34
N PHE A 183 -0.91 -26.67 6.39
CA PHE A 183 -0.22 -26.32 7.63
C PHE A 183 -1.16 -25.65 8.64
N ALA A 184 -2.00 -24.73 8.18
CA ALA A 184 -2.93 -24.00 9.03
C ALA A 184 -3.99 -24.89 9.66
N ARG A 185 -4.52 -25.87 8.92
CA ARG A 185 -5.47 -26.86 9.46
C ARG A 185 -4.86 -27.68 10.60
N LYS A 186 -3.57 -27.98 10.53
CA LYS A 186 -2.86 -28.75 11.57
C LYS A 186 -2.42 -27.91 12.77
N ASN A 187 -2.21 -26.60 12.59
CA ASN A 187 -1.61 -25.71 13.58
C ASN A 187 -2.40 -24.39 13.76
N ILE A 188 -3.72 -24.48 13.92
CA ILE A 188 -4.63 -23.32 13.95
C ILE A 188 -4.19 -22.28 15.00
N ALA A 189 -3.89 -22.73 16.23
CA ALA A 189 -3.49 -21.83 17.32
C ALA A 189 -2.20 -21.05 17.00
N THR A 190 -1.21 -21.72 16.40
CA THR A 190 0.05 -21.09 15.99
C THR A 190 -0.17 -20.07 14.88
N VAL A 191 -1.02 -20.41 13.90
CA VAL A 191 -1.38 -19.49 12.81
C VAL A 191 -2.09 -18.25 13.35
N LEU A 192 -3.04 -18.43 14.26
CA LEU A 192 -3.80 -17.33 14.85
C LEU A 192 -2.88 -16.40 15.68
N LYS A 193 -2.03 -16.98 16.55
CA LYS A 193 -1.06 -16.22 17.36
C LYS A 193 -0.09 -15.43 16.48
N PHE A 194 0.48 -16.06 15.44
CA PHE A 194 1.43 -15.37 14.57
C PHE A 194 0.75 -14.32 13.67
N THR A 195 -0.44 -14.59 13.17
CA THR A 195 -1.20 -13.60 12.38
C THR A 195 -1.62 -12.41 13.24
N GLY A 196 -2.03 -12.66 14.49
CA GLY A 196 -2.26 -11.61 15.49
C GLY A 196 -1.00 -10.79 15.80
N PHE A 197 0.16 -11.46 15.92
CA PHE A 197 1.45 -10.79 16.08
C PHE A 197 1.79 -9.90 14.86
N ILE A 198 1.58 -10.37 13.63
CA ILE A 198 1.75 -9.56 12.42
C ILE A 198 0.88 -8.30 12.48
N ALA A 199 -0.41 -8.46 12.80
CA ALA A 199 -1.33 -7.34 12.89
C ALA A 199 -0.87 -6.34 13.97
N LEU A 200 -0.49 -6.83 15.15
CA LEU A 200 0.04 -6.00 16.24
C LEU A 200 1.27 -5.21 15.80
N VAL A 201 2.26 -5.86 15.17
CA VAL A 201 3.47 -5.18 14.67
C VAL A 201 3.11 -4.08 13.68
N ILE A 202 2.17 -4.32 12.76
CA ILE A 202 1.74 -3.32 11.78
C ILE A 202 1.07 -2.14 12.46
N PHE A 203 0.08 -2.36 13.33
CA PHE A 203 -0.63 -1.27 14.01
C PHE A 203 0.29 -0.48 14.94
N SER A 204 1.17 -1.16 15.68
CA SER A 204 2.21 -0.52 16.49
C SER A 204 3.18 0.30 15.64
N SER A 205 3.59 -0.18 14.47
CA SER A 205 4.45 0.54 13.53
C SER A 205 3.80 1.83 13.05
N VAL A 206 2.51 1.78 12.68
CA VAL A 206 1.78 2.97 12.24
C VAL A 206 1.65 3.98 13.40
N LYS A 207 1.36 3.51 14.62
CA LYS A 207 1.30 4.38 15.80
C LYS A 207 2.65 5.04 16.10
N LEU A 208 3.74 4.27 16.03
CA LEU A 208 5.09 4.80 16.20
C LEU A 208 5.41 5.86 15.16
N TYR A 209 5.03 5.63 13.90
CA TYR A 209 5.21 6.60 12.82
C TYR A 209 4.42 7.89 13.06
N HIS A 210 3.18 7.78 13.54
CA HIS A 210 2.39 8.95 13.94
C HIS A 210 3.07 9.76 15.05
N LEU A 211 3.55 9.10 16.11
CA LEU A 211 4.28 9.76 17.19
C LEU A 211 5.57 10.42 16.70
N MET A 212 6.35 9.72 15.86
CA MET A 212 7.56 10.27 15.25
C MET A 212 7.25 11.54 14.44
N PHE A 213 6.15 11.55 13.69
CA PHE A 213 5.73 12.73 12.94
C PHE A 213 5.36 13.90 13.84
N THR A 214 4.53 13.64 14.85
CA THR A 214 4.05 14.67 15.78
C THR A 214 5.18 15.29 16.60
N TYR A 215 6.11 14.48 17.10
CA TYR A 215 7.10 14.92 18.08
C TYR A 215 8.51 15.16 17.52
N ALA A 216 8.86 14.61 16.36
CA ALA A 216 10.19 14.80 15.77
C ALA A 216 10.11 15.58 14.45
N VAL A 217 9.33 15.08 13.48
CA VAL A 217 9.33 15.64 12.11
C VAL A 217 8.69 17.03 12.07
N ASN A 218 7.50 17.22 12.65
CA ASN A 218 6.82 18.51 12.64
C ASN A 218 7.64 19.62 13.33
N PRO A 219 8.19 19.41 14.54
CA PRO A 219 9.08 20.38 15.17
C PRO A 219 10.31 20.68 14.34
N ALA A 220 10.96 19.65 13.76
CA ALA A 220 12.14 19.85 12.92
C ALA A 220 11.82 20.69 11.67
N VAL A 221 10.70 20.43 10.99
CA VAL A 221 10.25 21.23 9.84
C VAL A 221 9.97 22.67 10.26
N SER A 222 9.31 22.88 11.39
CA SER A 222 9.04 24.25 11.89
C SER A 222 10.31 25.00 12.26
N PHE A 223 11.31 24.31 12.82
CA PHE A 223 12.60 24.89 13.15
C PHE A 223 13.39 25.28 11.90
N VAL A 224 13.41 24.42 10.87
CA VAL A 224 14.06 24.75 9.59
C VAL A 224 13.38 25.95 8.95
N SER A 225 12.05 26.01 8.99
CA SER A 225 11.28 27.14 8.45
C SER A 225 11.59 28.44 9.18
N SER A 226 11.69 28.44 10.51
CA SER A 226 12.01 29.64 11.28
C SER A 226 13.48 30.07 11.15
N ALA A 227 14.41 29.11 11.04
CA ALA A 227 15.84 29.40 10.96
C ALA A 227 16.29 29.84 9.56
N PHE A 228 15.75 29.24 8.50
CA PHE A 228 16.20 29.46 7.12
C PHE A 228 15.16 30.19 6.25
N GLY A 229 13.93 30.38 6.74
CA GLY A 229 12.82 30.95 5.95
C GLY A 229 12.27 30.00 4.87
N ILE A 230 12.71 28.74 4.84
CA ILE A 230 12.33 27.75 3.82
C ILE A 230 11.24 26.85 4.40
N ASP A 231 10.04 26.92 3.84
CA ASP A 231 8.94 26.01 4.18
C ASP A 231 9.09 24.69 3.40
N LEU A 232 9.34 23.60 4.12
CA LEU A 232 9.47 22.26 3.54
C LEU A 232 8.11 21.60 3.25
N ARG A 233 7.00 22.24 3.63
CA ARG A 233 5.66 21.71 3.37
C ARG A 233 5.26 21.94 1.92
N LEU A 234 4.62 20.93 1.36
CA LEU A 234 4.13 20.97 -0.01
C LEU A 234 2.86 21.82 -0.07
N LYS A 235 2.89 22.87 -0.89
CA LYS A 235 1.76 23.80 -1.07
C LYS A 235 0.88 23.36 -2.24
N LEU A 236 -0.43 23.46 -2.03
CA LEU A 236 -1.44 23.28 -3.06
C LEU A 236 -1.83 24.64 -3.65
N ILE A 237 -2.23 24.65 -4.92
CA ILE A 237 -2.64 25.85 -5.67
C ILE A 237 -4.15 25.79 -5.88
N ASP A 238 -4.76 26.94 -6.13
CA ASP A 238 -6.18 27.06 -6.46
C ASP A 238 -6.57 26.25 -7.70
N ALA A 239 -7.76 25.66 -7.67
CA ALA A 239 -8.29 24.86 -8.78
C ALA A 239 -8.86 25.75 -9.90
N GLY A 240 -8.03 26.61 -10.49
CA GLY A 240 -8.43 27.53 -11.56
C GLY A 240 -8.68 26.82 -12.89
N SER A 241 -7.83 25.84 -13.21
CA SER A 241 -7.80 25.10 -14.47
C SER A 241 -7.60 23.59 -14.27
N SER A 242 -7.79 22.82 -15.34
CA SER A 242 -7.51 21.38 -15.35
C SER A 242 -6.05 21.03 -15.05
N ILE A 243 -5.11 21.92 -15.42
CA ILE A 243 -3.68 21.74 -15.15
C ILE A 243 -3.40 21.88 -13.65
N ASP A 244 -4.06 22.82 -12.98
CA ASP A 244 -3.88 23.03 -11.54
C ASP A 244 -4.37 21.84 -10.73
N ILE A 245 -5.42 21.15 -11.18
CA ILE A 245 -5.89 19.91 -10.56
C ILE A 245 -4.85 18.82 -10.70
N PHE A 246 -4.27 18.67 -11.90
CA PHE A 246 -3.21 17.70 -12.13
C PHE A 246 -2.00 17.99 -11.24
N TYR A 247 -1.59 19.25 -11.13
CA TYR A 247 -0.54 19.68 -10.21
C TYR A 247 -0.86 19.28 -8.77
N ASN A 248 -2.04 19.65 -8.27
CA ASN A 248 -2.45 19.36 -6.89
C ASN A 248 -2.50 17.86 -6.60
N VAL A 249 -3.04 17.06 -7.52
CA VAL A 249 -3.03 15.60 -7.39
C VAL A 249 -1.60 15.07 -7.37
N MET A 250 -0.69 15.59 -8.20
CA MET A 250 0.72 15.20 -8.18
C MET A 250 1.41 15.59 -6.87
N MET A 251 1.09 16.74 -6.28
CA MET A 251 1.62 17.13 -4.96
C MET A 251 1.16 16.17 -3.85
N ILE A 252 -0.10 15.71 -3.90
CA ILE A 252 -0.61 14.67 -2.99
C ILE A 252 0.13 13.34 -3.19
N VAL A 253 0.39 12.96 -4.44
CA VAL A 253 1.14 11.76 -4.80
C VAL A 253 2.59 11.83 -4.30
N ILE A 254 3.25 12.99 -4.45
CA ILE A 254 4.61 13.21 -3.95
C ILE A 254 4.62 13.14 -2.42
N SER A 255 3.65 13.78 -1.75
CA SER A 255 3.47 13.69 -0.30
C SER A 255 3.34 12.22 0.16
N PHE A 256 2.55 11.43 -0.57
CA PHE A 256 2.41 10.00 -0.30
C PHE A 256 3.74 9.24 -0.43
N PHE A 257 4.53 9.51 -1.47
CA PHE A 257 5.84 8.87 -1.64
C PHE A 257 6.85 9.27 -0.58
N ILE A 258 6.89 10.54 -0.18
CA ILE A 258 7.72 11.02 0.93
C ILE A 258 7.30 10.33 2.23
N SER A 259 5.99 10.21 2.47
CA SER A 259 5.45 9.50 3.64
C SER A 259 5.88 8.02 3.65
N ASN A 260 5.82 7.34 2.51
CA ASN A 260 6.31 5.96 2.40
C ASN A 260 7.82 5.84 2.61
N LEU A 261 8.60 6.83 2.14
CA LEU A 261 10.05 6.85 2.31
C LEU A 261 10.42 6.96 3.80
N LEU A 262 9.76 7.86 4.53
CA LEU A 262 9.97 8.05 5.97
C LEU A 262 9.45 6.87 6.80
N PHE A 263 8.42 6.17 6.31
CA PHE A 263 7.90 4.98 6.99
C PHE A 263 8.76 3.73 6.77
N TYR A 264 9.54 3.68 5.68
CA TYR A 264 10.32 2.50 5.30
C TYR A 264 11.24 1.94 6.39
N PRO A 265 12.02 2.73 7.17
CA PRO A 265 12.87 2.20 8.23
C PRO A 265 12.08 1.43 9.30
N ILE A 266 10.90 1.93 9.67
CA ILE A 266 10.01 1.28 10.64
C ILE A 266 9.49 -0.04 10.07
N VAL A 267 9.09 -0.03 8.80
CA VAL A 267 8.66 -1.23 8.08
C VAL A 267 9.77 -2.28 8.01
N ALA A 268 11.01 -1.87 7.72
CA ALA A 268 12.16 -2.76 7.66
C ALA A 268 12.45 -3.42 9.02
N LEU A 269 12.36 -2.67 10.12
CA LEU A 269 12.48 -3.20 11.48
C LEU A 269 11.34 -4.17 11.82
N GLY A 270 10.10 -3.81 11.50
CA GLY A 270 8.96 -4.72 11.68
C GLY A 270 9.11 -6.00 10.84
N GLN A 271 9.67 -5.90 9.63
CA GLN A 271 9.94 -7.05 8.78
C GLN A 271 10.97 -7.98 9.39
N TYR A 272 12.03 -7.41 9.95
CA TYR A 272 13.04 -8.17 10.66
C TYR A 272 12.41 -8.98 11.81
N LEU A 273 11.56 -8.35 12.63
CA LEU A 273 10.84 -9.01 13.71
C LEU A 273 9.92 -10.14 13.20
N ILE A 274 9.08 -9.86 12.20
CA ILE A 274 8.16 -10.85 11.63
C ILE A 274 8.91 -12.05 11.05
N ASN A 275 10.00 -11.82 10.32
CA ASN A 275 10.80 -12.91 9.76
C ASN A 275 11.51 -13.72 10.86
N ARG A 276 11.95 -13.08 11.95
CA ARG A 276 12.62 -13.75 13.08
C ARG A 276 11.68 -14.68 13.85
N PHE A 277 10.45 -14.24 14.06
CA PHE A 277 9.41 -15.00 14.79
C PHE A 277 8.57 -15.91 13.88
N HIS A 278 8.91 -16.02 12.59
CA HIS A 278 8.16 -16.84 11.65
C HIS A 278 8.14 -18.32 12.12
N PRO A 279 6.96 -18.94 12.28
CA PRO A 279 6.84 -20.27 12.88
C PRO A 279 7.37 -21.37 11.96
N ILE A 280 7.30 -21.15 10.65
CA ILE A 280 7.85 -22.06 9.65
C ILE A 280 9.32 -21.68 9.42
N LYS A 281 10.25 -22.37 10.09
CA LYS A 281 11.68 -22.33 9.80
C LYS A 281 12.01 -23.46 8.84
N LEU A 282 11.85 -23.24 7.54
CA LEU A 282 12.43 -24.17 6.56
C LEU A 282 13.94 -23.98 6.61
N LYS A 283 14.69 -25.00 7.08
CA LYS A 283 16.13 -25.07 6.79
C LYS A 283 16.26 -24.91 5.26
N VAL A 284 16.97 -23.86 4.84
CA VAL A 284 17.46 -23.77 3.48
C VAL A 284 18.33 -25.01 3.32
N ALA A 285 17.84 -25.98 2.56
CA ALA A 285 18.58 -27.19 2.30
C ALA A 285 19.79 -26.81 1.45
N ASN A 286 20.89 -26.46 2.10
CA ASN A 286 22.23 -26.70 1.55
C ASN A 286 22.46 -28.23 1.60
N ALA A 287 21.61 -28.99 0.90
CA ALA A 287 21.72 -30.42 0.67
C ALA A 287 22.01 -30.71 -0.81
N GLU A 288 22.38 -29.68 -1.59
CA GLU A 288 22.90 -29.80 -2.95
C GLU A 288 24.44 -29.78 -3.00
N THR A 289 25.14 -29.93 -1.87
CA THR A 289 26.63 -29.88 -1.82
C THR A 289 27.28 -30.99 -1.00
N LYS A 290 26.54 -32.04 -0.61
CA LYS A 290 27.12 -33.23 0.06
C LYS A 290 26.79 -34.57 -0.61
N THR A 291 26.20 -34.55 -1.80
CA THR A 291 25.84 -35.75 -2.57
C THR A 291 26.39 -35.72 -4.00
N GLN A 292 27.43 -34.91 -4.23
CA GLN A 292 28.28 -35.00 -5.42
C GLN A 292 29.75 -35.32 -5.10
N ASP A 293 30.11 -35.43 -3.81
CA ASP A 293 31.44 -35.84 -3.33
C ASP A 293 31.35 -37.09 -2.44
N SER A 294 30.65 -38.13 -2.92
CA SER A 294 30.67 -39.48 -2.35
C SER A 294 30.59 -40.51 -3.45
#